data_AF-A0A2N1UQ09-F1
#
_entry.id   AF-A0A2N1UQ09-F1
#
_cell.length_a   1.000
_cell.length_b   1.000
_cell.length_c   1.000
_cell.angle_alpha   90.00
_cell.angle_beta   90.00
_cell.angle_gamma   90.00
#
_symmetry.space_group_name_H-M   'P 1'
#
loop_
_entity.id
_entity.type
_entity.pdbx_description
1 polymer ?
#
loop_
_entity_poly.entity_id
_entity_poly.type
_entity_poly.pdbx_seq_one_letter_code
_entity_poly.pdbx_strand_id
1 'polypeptide(L)'
;MTEQKESSAEKIYRAGLAEGDFDFPGGGHELLRLGLPNYIFLAGRDWPEFDYTRGLARLLELRSAEFIHKAGIFWKDFDFALGLDGLRELGEPEYLYRAGRFWKGFDYEAGLDALIALGHARYVYYAGQEWKTCNLQKGFEFLVTSGSAEYIFYGGAHWKEFDYVRGFEALLSTGECEFIYKAGTLWPEFDYTRAWRVLERDVTGGAQWRGKAFSHPKWRAALREMWRGILFTE
;
A
#
# COMPACT_ATOMS: atom_id res chain seq x y z
N MET A 1 14.90 -20.26 -25.98
CA MET A 1 15.84 -19.11 -25.89
C MET A 1 15.99 -18.62 -24.46
N THR A 2 14.91 -18.54 -23.67
CA THR A 2 14.95 -18.16 -22.24
C THR A 2 15.77 -19.12 -21.38
N GLU A 3 15.57 -20.44 -21.51
CA GLU A 3 16.33 -21.46 -20.74
C GLU A 3 17.85 -21.40 -20.98
N GLN A 4 18.27 -21.09 -22.21
CA GLN A 4 19.69 -20.96 -22.54
C GLN A 4 20.29 -19.70 -21.90
N LYS A 5 19.56 -18.59 -21.90
CA LYS A 5 19.97 -17.35 -21.21
C LYS A 5 20.04 -17.56 -19.69
N GLU A 6 19.06 -18.25 -19.11
CA GLU A 6 19.04 -18.58 -17.68
C GLU A 6 20.24 -19.45 -17.32
N SER A 7 20.50 -20.52 -18.07
CA SER A 7 21.67 -21.36 -17.85
C SER A 7 22.99 -20.58 -17.97
N SER A 8 23.10 -19.66 -18.94
CA SER A 8 24.26 -18.79 -19.09
C SER A 8 24.43 -17.82 -17.92
N ALA A 9 23.36 -17.14 -17.51
CA ALA A 9 23.39 -16.19 -16.40
C ALA A 9 23.72 -16.90 -15.08
N GLU A 10 23.16 -18.08 -14.87
CA GLU A 10 23.45 -18.91 -13.70
C GLU A 10 24.93 -19.28 -13.62
N LYS A 11 25.52 -19.71 -14.74
CA LYS A 11 26.95 -20.07 -14.78
C LYS A 11 27.83 -18.87 -14.44
N ILE A 12 27.54 -17.69 -15.00
CA ILE A 12 28.29 -16.47 -14.72
C ILE A 12 28.13 -16.08 -13.26
N TYR A 13 26.91 -16.07 -12.75
CA TYR A 13 26.60 -15.76 -11.36
C TYR A 13 27.37 -16.68 -10.40
N ARG A 14 27.32 -18.00 -10.61
CA ARG A 14 28.03 -18.99 -9.80
C ARG A 14 29.55 -18.85 -9.89
N ALA A 15 30.08 -18.47 -11.06
CA ALA A 15 31.52 -18.22 -11.20
C ALA A 15 31.98 -17.04 -10.33
N GLY A 16 31.18 -15.99 -10.20
CA GLY A 16 31.48 -14.87 -9.30
C GLY A 16 31.28 -15.17 -7.80
N LEU A 17 30.65 -16.29 -7.44
CA LEU A 17 30.62 -16.78 -6.05
C LEU A 17 31.83 -17.63 -5.69
N ALA A 18 32.51 -18.21 -6.68
CA ALA A 18 33.70 -19.01 -6.42
C ALA A 18 34.85 -18.09 -6.03
N GLU A 19 35.50 -18.37 -4.90
CA GLU A 19 36.70 -17.65 -4.48
C GLU A 19 37.83 -17.90 -5.52
N GLY A 20 38.24 -16.86 -6.25
CA GLY A 20 39.23 -16.94 -7.34
C GLY A 20 39.35 -15.65 -8.16
N ASP A 21 40.12 -15.70 -9.26
CA ASP A 21 40.37 -14.57 -10.18
C ASP A 21 39.18 -14.29 -11.14
N PHE A 22 37.96 -14.20 -10.61
CA PHE A 22 36.79 -13.86 -11.43
C PHE A 22 36.82 -12.39 -11.86
N ASP A 23 36.68 -12.15 -13.17
CA ASP A 23 36.53 -10.80 -13.73
C ASP A 23 35.11 -10.25 -13.44
N PHE A 24 34.94 -9.60 -12.29
CA PHE A 24 33.67 -8.99 -11.89
C PHE A 24 33.15 -7.95 -12.90
N PRO A 25 33.98 -7.01 -13.42
CA PRO A 25 33.55 -6.10 -14.48
C PRO A 25 33.02 -6.80 -15.73
N GLY A 26 33.75 -7.79 -16.25
CA GLY A 26 33.35 -8.54 -17.45
C GLY A 26 32.12 -9.40 -17.22
N GLY A 27 32.09 -10.16 -16.12
CA GLY A 27 30.95 -10.98 -15.73
C GLY A 27 29.69 -10.17 -15.46
N GLY A 28 29.84 -9.02 -14.80
CA GLY A 28 28.75 -8.08 -14.54
C GLY A 28 28.19 -7.51 -15.84
N HIS A 29 29.06 -7.09 -16.77
CA HIS A 29 28.64 -6.62 -18.08
C HIS A 29 27.79 -7.66 -18.83
N GLU A 30 28.23 -8.92 -18.84
CA GLU A 30 27.52 -10.00 -19.52
C GLU A 30 26.18 -10.33 -18.84
N LEU A 31 26.12 -10.34 -17.50
CA LEU A 31 24.85 -10.51 -16.77
C LEU A 31 23.83 -9.43 -17.12
N LEU A 32 24.26 -8.16 -17.14
CA LEU A 32 23.39 -7.04 -17.52
C LEU A 32 22.90 -7.17 -18.97
N ARG A 33 23.77 -7.65 -19.88
CA ARG A 33 23.43 -7.91 -21.28
C ARG A 33 22.39 -9.02 -21.43
N LEU A 34 22.52 -10.12 -20.67
CA LEU A 34 21.54 -11.22 -20.66
C LEU A 34 20.17 -10.75 -20.17
N GLY A 35 20.14 -9.77 -19.25
CA GLY A 35 18.93 -9.03 -18.89
C GLY A 35 17.95 -9.84 -18.06
N LEU A 36 18.45 -10.70 -17.17
CA LEU A 36 17.63 -11.48 -16.24
C LEU A 36 17.65 -10.81 -14.85
N PRO A 37 16.55 -10.14 -14.43
CA PRO A 37 16.53 -9.33 -13.21
C PRO A 37 16.96 -10.07 -11.94
N ASN A 38 16.62 -11.35 -11.82
CA ASN A 38 17.01 -12.18 -10.69
C ASN A 38 18.52 -12.32 -10.56
N TYR A 39 19.24 -12.59 -11.66
CA TYR A 39 20.70 -12.74 -11.62
C TYR A 39 21.43 -11.39 -11.49
N ILE A 40 20.87 -10.31 -12.03
CA ILE A 40 21.37 -8.95 -11.80
C ILE A 40 21.28 -8.61 -10.31
N PHE A 41 20.12 -8.87 -9.70
CA PHE A 41 19.91 -8.69 -8.27
C PHE A 41 20.87 -9.53 -7.42
N LEU A 42 20.98 -10.83 -7.72
CA LEU A 42 21.85 -11.75 -6.98
C LEU A 42 23.31 -11.33 -7.06
N ALA A 43 23.81 -10.93 -8.23
CA ALA A 43 25.16 -10.42 -8.40
C ALA A 43 25.40 -9.18 -7.51
N GLY A 44 24.51 -8.18 -7.52
CA GLY A 44 24.65 -7.01 -6.65
C GLY A 44 24.56 -7.31 -5.15
N ARG A 45 23.87 -8.38 -4.76
CA ARG A 45 23.76 -8.82 -3.37
C ARG A 45 24.99 -9.59 -2.90
N ASP A 46 25.46 -10.53 -3.72
CA ASP A 46 26.36 -11.60 -3.26
C ASP A 46 27.81 -11.42 -3.74
N TRP A 47 28.05 -10.70 -4.83
CA TRP A 47 29.41 -10.48 -5.33
C TRP A 47 30.17 -9.43 -4.51
N PRO A 48 31.48 -9.61 -4.26
CA PRO A 48 32.35 -8.61 -3.66
C PRO A 48 32.36 -7.28 -4.41
N GLU A 49 32.34 -7.34 -5.75
CA GLU A 49 32.34 -6.19 -6.65
C GLU A 49 31.16 -6.26 -7.62
N PHE A 50 30.40 -5.18 -7.70
CA PHE A 50 29.28 -5.04 -8.61
C PHE A 50 29.04 -3.55 -8.91
N ASP A 51 28.72 -3.23 -10.16
CA ASP A 51 28.35 -1.88 -10.56
C ASP A 51 26.87 -1.64 -10.29
N TYR A 52 26.56 -1.13 -9.08
CA TYR A 52 25.21 -0.87 -8.62
C TYR A 52 24.45 0.14 -9.49
N THR A 53 25.17 1.13 -10.04
CA THR A 53 24.56 2.17 -10.89
C THR A 53 24.04 1.54 -12.17
N ARG A 54 24.88 0.78 -12.87
CA ARG A 54 24.47 0.07 -14.09
C ARG A 54 23.46 -1.04 -13.80
N GLY A 55 23.60 -1.70 -12.65
CA GLY A 55 22.64 -2.69 -12.17
C GLY A 55 21.24 -2.12 -12.02
N LEU A 56 21.10 -1.01 -11.28
CA LEU A 56 19.82 -0.35 -11.07
C LEU A 56 19.24 0.18 -12.38
N ALA A 57 20.04 0.88 -13.19
CA ALA A 57 19.63 1.34 -14.51
C ALA A 57 19.06 0.19 -15.35
N ARG A 58 19.72 -0.98 -15.32
CA ARG A 58 19.25 -2.15 -16.06
C ARG A 58 17.96 -2.72 -15.49
N LEU A 59 17.78 -2.77 -14.17
CA LEU A 59 16.53 -3.22 -13.55
C LEU A 59 15.35 -2.30 -13.91
N LEU A 60 15.61 -0.99 -14.02
CA LEU A 60 14.64 0.01 -14.47
C LEU A 60 14.25 -0.19 -15.94
N GLU A 61 15.24 -0.36 -16.83
CA GLU A 61 15.00 -0.67 -18.25
C GLU A 61 14.16 -1.94 -18.44
N LEU A 62 14.43 -2.96 -17.63
CA LEU A 62 13.69 -4.23 -17.62
C LEU A 62 12.32 -4.12 -16.93
N ARG A 63 11.96 -2.94 -16.40
CA ARG A 63 10.71 -2.64 -15.70
C ARG A 63 10.40 -3.59 -14.55
N SER A 64 11.44 -4.03 -13.84
CA SER A 64 11.33 -5.11 -12.88
C SER A 64 11.13 -4.59 -11.45
N ALA A 65 9.91 -4.13 -11.12
CA ALA A 65 9.57 -3.53 -9.82
C ALA A 65 9.98 -4.39 -8.62
N GLU A 66 9.78 -5.72 -8.70
CA GLU A 66 10.19 -6.65 -7.65
C GLU A 66 11.69 -6.58 -7.32
N PHE A 67 12.52 -6.61 -8.37
CA PHE A 67 13.97 -6.63 -8.20
C PHE A 67 14.55 -5.24 -7.92
N ILE A 68 13.90 -4.15 -8.36
CA ILE A 68 14.21 -2.79 -7.90
C ILE A 68 13.96 -2.69 -6.39
N HIS A 69 12.79 -3.14 -5.94
CA HIS A 69 12.45 -3.17 -4.52
C HIS A 69 13.45 -4.01 -3.70
N LYS A 70 13.76 -5.24 -4.16
CA LYS A 70 14.74 -6.11 -3.49
C LYS A 70 16.14 -5.48 -3.46
N ALA A 71 16.58 -4.87 -4.56
CA ALA A 71 17.86 -4.17 -4.62
C ALA A 71 17.96 -3.09 -3.54
N GLY A 72 16.92 -2.26 -3.36
CA GLY A 72 16.92 -1.23 -2.31
C GLY A 72 16.94 -1.76 -0.87
N ILE A 73 16.64 -3.03 -0.65
CA ILE A 73 16.78 -3.70 0.65
C ILE A 73 18.19 -4.25 0.85
N PHE A 74 18.74 -4.94 -0.17
CA PHE A 74 19.88 -5.83 0.01
C PHE A 74 21.20 -5.33 -0.59
N TRP A 75 21.16 -4.40 -1.54
CA TRP A 75 22.39 -3.87 -2.13
C TRP A 75 23.11 -2.93 -1.16
N LYS A 76 24.43 -3.07 -1.06
CA LYS A 76 25.25 -2.25 -0.16
C LYS A 76 25.22 -0.77 -0.55
N ASP A 77 25.20 -0.52 -1.85
CA ASP A 77 25.09 0.80 -2.46
C ASP A 77 23.87 0.81 -3.40
N PHE A 78 22.87 1.61 -3.06
CA PHE A 78 21.62 1.71 -3.81
C PHE A 78 21.17 3.17 -3.83
N ASP A 79 20.89 3.68 -5.01
CA ASP A 79 20.33 5.01 -5.19
C ASP A 79 18.82 4.98 -4.91
N PHE A 80 18.44 5.37 -3.69
CA PHE A 80 17.05 5.38 -3.25
C PHE A 80 16.19 6.37 -4.02
N ALA A 81 16.74 7.51 -4.44
CA ALA A 81 15.99 8.52 -5.18
C ALA A 81 15.66 7.99 -6.58
N LEU A 82 16.67 7.49 -7.30
CA LEU A 82 16.47 6.89 -8.62
C LEU A 82 15.57 5.64 -8.54
N GLY A 83 15.72 4.81 -7.51
CA GLY A 83 14.87 3.66 -7.28
C GLY A 83 13.40 4.04 -7.06
N LEU A 84 13.14 5.09 -6.28
CA LEU A 84 11.79 5.58 -6.00
C LEU A 84 11.15 6.19 -7.24
N ASP A 85 11.89 7.04 -7.97
CA ASP A 85 11.43 7.60 -9.25
C ASP A 85 11.08 6.49 -10.24
N GLY A 86 11.92 5.46 -10.31
CA GLY A 86 11.67 4.25 -11.08
C GLY A 86 10.37 3.55 -10.71
N LEU A 87 10.16 3.25 -9.43
CA LEU A 87 8.92 2.61 -8.98
C LEU A 87 7.68 3.47 -9.25
N ARG A 88 7.80 4.80 -9.15
CA ARG A 88 6.73 5.74 -9.51
C ARG A 88 6.38 5.65 -10.99
N GLU A 89 7.38 5.61 -11.88
CA GLU A 89 7.19 5.49 -13.33
C GLU A 89 6.66 4.10 -13.76
N LEU A 90 6.98 3.05 -13.00
CA LEU A 90 6.39 1.73 -13.22
C LEU A 90 4.90 1.71 -12.89
N GLY A 91 4.46 2.57 -11.98
CA GLY A 91 3.05 2.68 -11.59
C GLY A 91 2.56 1.49 -10.78
N GLU A 92 3.47 0.79 -10.08
CA GLU A 92 3.17 -0.41 -9.28
C GLU A 92 3.06 -0.03 -7.79
N PRO A 93 1.86 0.30 -7.30
CA PRO A 93 1.67 0.88 -5.96
C PRO A 93 2.11 -0.06 -4.84
N GLU A 94 2.06 -1.38 -5.07
CA GLU A 94 2.50 -2.37 -4.09
C GLU A 94 4.00 -2.23 -3.78
N TYR A 95 4.83 -2.04 -4.80
CA TYR A 95 6.27 -1.93 -4.61
C TYR A 95 6.67 -0.56 -4.06
N LEU A 96 5.95 0.51 -4.41
CA LEU A 96 6.09 1.82 -3.74
C LEU A 96 5.80 1.71 -2.24
N TYR A 97 4.68 1.07 -1.89
CA TYR A 97 4.32 0.82 -0.50
C TYR A 97 5.38 -0.01 0.25
N ARG A 98 5.81 -1.12 -0.34
CA ARG A 98 6.81 -2.01 0.26
C ARG A 98 8.16 -1.30 0.40
N ALA A 99 8.57 -0.48 -0.57
CA ALA A 99 9.77 0.34 -0.48
C ALA A 99 9.73 1.24 0.76
N GLY A 100 8.61 1.94 1.01
CA GLY A 100 8.47 2.76 2.22
C GLY A 100 8.51 1.99 3.53
N ARG A 101 8.21 0.69 3.52
CA ARG A 101 8.33 -0.17 4.70
C ARG A 101 9.75 -0.66 4.97
N PHE A 102 10.56 -0.87 3.93
CA PHE A 102 11.83 -1.61 4.06
C PHE A 102 13.09 -0.83 3.65
N TRP A 103 12.98 0.22 2.83
CA TRP A 103 14.15 0.97 2.37
C TRP A 103 14.64 1.94 3.45
N LYS A 104 15.92 1.83 3.80
CA LYS A 104 16.56 2.68 4.82
C LYS A 104 16.61 4.17 4.44
N GLY A 105 16.66 4.47 3.14
CA GLY A 105 16.73 5.83 2.58
C GLY A 105 15.46 6.27 1.87
N PHE A 106 14.30 5.69 2.21
CA PHE A 106 13.04 6.04 1.56
C PHE A 106 12.62 7.49 1.86
N ASP A 107 12.25 8.23 0.82
CA ASP A 107 11.56 9.51 0.95
C ASP A 107 10.06 9.27 1.13
N TYR A 108 9.59 9.38 2.37
CA TYR A 108 8.20 9.12 2.74
C TYR A 108 7.21 10.11 2.13
N GLU A 109 7.60 11.38 1.94
CA GLU A 109 6.70 12.39 1.38
C GLU A 109 6.53 12.14 -0.12
N ALA A 110 7.63 11.97 -0.85
CA ALA A 110 7.59 11.64 -2.27
C ALA A 110 6.91 10.29 -2.54
N GLY A 111 7.13 9.31 -1.67
CA GLY A 111 6.47 8.01 -1.74
C GLY A 111 4.96 8.11 -1.53
N LEU A 112 4.51 8.89 -0.54
CA LEU A 112 3.08 9.11 -0.30
C LEU A 112 2.43 9.83 -1.48
N ASP A 113 3.09 10.83 -2.04
CA ASP A 113 2.63 11.54 -3.25
C ASP A 113 2.47 10.59 -4.43
N ALA A 114 3.43 9.68 -4.64
CA ALA A 114 3.32 8.67 -5.69
C ALA A 114 2.12 7.75 -5.48
N LEU A 115 1.88 7.28 -4.24
CA LEU A 115 0.72 6.43 -3.95
C LEU A 115 -0.62 7.16 -4.15
N ILE A 116 -0.70 8.43 -3.76
CA ILE A 116 -1.88 9.29 -3.96
C ILE A 116 -2.13 9.52 -5.45
N ALA A 117 -1.09 9.84 -6.22
CA ALA A 117 -1.19 10.06 -7.67
C ALA A 117 -1.66 8.81 -8.42
N LEU A 118 -1.30 7.61 -7.95
CA LEU A 118 -1.78 6.36 -8.51
C LEU A 118 -3.23 6.02 -8.11
N GLY A 119 -3.81 6.73 -7.15
CA GLY A 119 -5.23 6.60 -6.83
C GLY A 119 -5.61 5.33 -6.03
N HIS A 120 -4.64 4.63 -5.44
CA HIS A 120 -4.91 3.38 -4.70
C HIS A 120 -5.05 3.60 -3.19
N ALA A 121 -6.29 3.85 -2.73
CA ALA A 121 -6.67 4.03 -1.32
C ALA A 121 -6.08 2.98 -0.38
N ARG A 122 -6.03 1.71 -0.81
CA ARG A 122 -5.42 0.60 -0.05
C ARG A 122 -4.02 0.88 0.42
N TYR A 123 -3.15 1.32 -0.48
CA TYR A 123 -1.73 1.50 -0.18
C TYR A 123 -1.47 2.80 0.58
N VAL A 124 -2.28 3.84 0.36
CA VAL A 124 -2.24 5.05 1.21
C VAL A 124 -2.67 4.72 2.64
N TYR A 125 -3.70 3.90 2.81
CA TYR A 125 -4.12 3.40 4.13
C TYR A 125 -2.98 2.64 4.83
N TYR A 126 -2.37 1.66 4.15
CA TYR A 126 -1.27 0.88 4.73
C TYR A 126 -0.02 1.72 4.99
N ALA A 127 0.29 2.70 4.14
CA ALA A 127 1.38 3.65 4.37
C ALA A 127 1.17 4.40 5.70
N GLY A 128 -0.03 4.92 5.94
CA GLY A 128 -0.37 5.58 7.21
C GLY A 128 -0.28 4.68 8.44
N GLN A 129 -0.45 3.36 8.26
CA GLN A 129 -0.41 2.40 9.37
C GLN A 129 1.00 1.85 9.64
N GLU A 130 1.78 1.57 8.59
CA GLU A 130 3.00 0.75 8.68
C GLU A 130 4.30 1.51 8.39
N TRP A 131 4.25 2.66 7.71
CA TRP A 131 5.47 3.43 7.47
C TRP A 131 5.99 4.07 8.76
N LYS A 132 7.32 4.19 8.86
CA LYS A 132 7.98 4.82 10.00
C LYS A 132 7.55 6.28 10.16
N THR A 133 7.29 6.96 9.05
CA THR A 133 6.80 8.33 8.99
C THR A 133 5.77 8.43 7.87
N CYS A 134 4.63 9.04 8.15
CA CYS A 134 3.60 9.28 7.16
C CYS A 134 2.84 10.56 7.52
N ASN A 135 2.59 11.40 6.52
CA ASN A 135 1.71 12.54 6.66
C ASN A 135 0.25 12.06 6.68
N LEU A 136 -0.25 11.71 7.88
CA LEU A 136 -1.60 11.16 8.06
C LEU A 136 -2.69 12.13 7.59
N GLN A 137 -2.48 13.43 7.75
CA GLN A 137 -3.42 14.44 7.24
C GLN A 137 -3.56 14.32 5.71
N LYS A 138 -2.44 14.28 4.99
CA LYS A 138 -2.44 14.14 3.52
C LYS A 138 -3.06 12.83 3.07
N GLY A 139 -2.74 11.73 3.77
CA GLY A 139 -3.36 10.44 3.54
C GLY A 139 -4.88 10.47 3.77
N PHE A 140 -5.34 11.12 4.84
CA PHE A 140 -6.75 11.28 5.17
C PHE A 140 -7.51 12.05 4.08
N GLU A 141 -6.98 13.19 3.63
CA GLU A 141 -7.57 13.97 2.53
C GLU A 141 -7.77 13.12 1.28
N PHE A 142 -6.77 12.30 0.95
CA PHE A 142 -6.89 11.37 -0.16
C PHE A 142 -7.96 10.29 0.09
N LEU A 143 -8.00 9.65 1.26
CA LEU A 143 -9.02 8.64 1.55
C LEU A 143 -10.44 9.21 1.42
N VAL A 144 -10.69 10.40 1.96
CA VAL A 144 -11.98 11.09 1.85
C VAL A 144 -12.34 11.41 0.39
N THR A 145 -11.39 11.94 -0.39
CA THR A 145 -11.63 12.32 -1.80
C THR A 145 -11.70 11.14 -2.75
N SER A 146 -11.02 10.03 -2.44
CA SER A 146 -11.09 8.79 -3.23
C SER A 146 -12.46 8.12 -3.20
N GLY A 147 -13.28 8.44 -2.19
CA GLY A 147 -14.59 7.81 -1.99
C GLY A 147 -14.53 6.33 -1.60
N SER A 148 -13.36 5.81 -1.24
CA SER A 148 -13.19 4.41 -0.89
C SER A 148 -13.73 4.11 0.52
N ALA A 149 -15.00 3.75 0.63
CA ALA A 149 -15.68 3.43 1.90
C ALA A 149 -14.87 2.50 2.82
N GLU A 150 -14.29 1.45 2.24
CA GLU A 150 -13.47 0.47 2.96
C GLU A 150 -12.31 1.11 3.72
N TYR A 151 -11.49 1.91 3.02
CA TYR A 151 -10.29 2.51 3.60
C TYR A 151 -10.58 3.77 4.42
N ILE A 152 -11.69 4.48 4.16
CA ILE A 152 -12.20 5.50 5.09
C ILE A 152 -12.55 4.84 6.43
N PHE A 153 -13.30 3.74 6.40
CA PHE A 153 -13.64 2.96 7.60
C PHE A 153 -12.39 2.49 8.35
N TYR A 154 -11.46 1.84 7.64
CA TYR A 154 -10.24 1.33 8.26
C TYR A 154 -9.37 2.44 8.84
N GLY A 155 -9.28 3.60 8.17
CA GLY A 155 -8.63 4.79 8.71
C GLY A 155 -9.17 5.15 10.09
N GLY A 156 -10.48 5.32 10.23
CA GLY A 156 -11.10 5.65 11.52
C GLY A 156 -11.02 4.55 12.58
N ALA A 157 -10.82 3.29 12.18
CA ALA A 157 -10.69 2.17 13.10
C ALA A 157 -9.25 1.93 13.58
N HIS A 158 -8.23 2.33 12.82
CA HIS A 158 -6.87 1.86 13.02
C HIS A 158 -5.79 2.94 12.97
N TRP A 159 -6.03 4.10 12.38
CA TRP A 159 -5.07 5.20 12.42
C TRP A 159 -5.06 5.86 13.81
N LYS A 160 -3.88 6.38 14.19
CA LYS A 160 -3.69 7.05 15.48
C LYS A 160 -4.45 8.37 15.58
N GLU A 161 -4.60 9.04 14.44
CA GLU A 161 -5.31 10.32 14.30
C GLU A 161 -6.28 10.19 13.13
N PHE A 162 -7.54 10.58 13.36
CA PHE A 162 -8.60 10.53 12.36
C PHE A 162 -9.66 11.57 12.69
N ASP A 163 -10.10 12.34 11.69
CA ASP A 163 -11.22 13.27 11.83
C ASP A 163 -12.53 12.50 11.62
N TYR A 164 -13.14 12.08 12.74
CA TYR A 164 -14.38 11.30 12.72
C TYR A 164 -15.55 12.06 12.09
N VAL A 165 -15.61 13.39 12.22
CA VAL A 165 -16.69 14.18 11.64
C VAL A 165 -16.60 14.13 10.12
N ARG A 166 -15.45 14.52 9.55
CA ARG A 166 -15.25 14.53 8.10
C ARG A 166 -15.23 13.11 7.52
N GLY A 167 -14.61 12.17 8.22
CA GLY A 167 -14.58 10.77 7.82
C GLY A 167 -15.97 10.13 7.79
N PHE A 168 -16.84 10.48 8.74
CA PHE A 168 -18.22 10.02 8.76
C PHE A 168 -19.03 10.61 7.59
N GLU A 169 -18.91 11.91 7.32
CA GLU A 169 -19.55 12.53 6.14
C GLU A 169 -19.13 11.85 4.84
N ALA A 170 -17.82 11.65 4.67
CA ALA A 170 -17.27 10.97 3.51
C ALA A 170 -17.83 9.54 3.39
N LEU A 171 -17.84 8.79 4.50
CA LEU A 171 -18.38 7.43 4.52
C LEU A 171 -19.86 7.37 4.18
N LEU A 172 -20.70 8.26 4.75
CA LEU A 172 -22.12 8.33 4.40
C LEU A 172 -22.33 8.68 2.92
N SER A 173 -21.48 9.53 2.34
CA SER A 173 -21.58 9.93 0.94
C SER A 173 -21.36 8.76 -0.04
N THR A 174 -20.60 7.73 0.37
CA THR A 174 -20.41 6.52 -0.43
C THR A 174 -21.67 5.67 -0.52
N GLY A 175 -22.55 5.73 0.50
CA GLY A 175 -23.74 4.89 0.60
C GLY A 175 -23.44 3.41 0.93
N GLU A 176 -22.18 3.02 1.13
CA GLU A 176 -21.78 1.64 1.36
C GLU A 176 -22.18 1.16 2.76
N CYS A 177 -23.36 0.54 2.85
CA CYS A 177 -24.00 0.16 4.11
C CYS A 177 -23.14 -0.77 4.99
N GLU A 178 -22.30 -1.60 4.37
CA GLU A 178 -21.36 -2.48 5.09
C GLU A 178 -20.42 -1.70 5.99
N PHE A 179 -19.74 -0.71 5.40
CA PHE A 179 -18.70 0.05 6.10
C PHE A 179 -19.32 1.07 7.05
N ILE A 180 -20.50 1.62 6.72
CA ILE A 180 -21.28 2.44 7.66
C ILE A 180 -21.66 1.62 8.91
N TYR A 181 -22.18 0.39 8.74
CA TYR A 181 -22.50 -0.49 9.86
C TYR A 181 -21.25 -0.80 10.71
N LYS A 182 -20.14 -1.18 10.05
CA LYS A 182 -18.87 -1.50 10.71
C LYS A 182 -18.28 -0.29 11.45
N ALA A 183 -18.39 0.91 10.90
CA ALA A 183 -17.98 2.13 11.59
C ALA A 183 -18.77 2.31 12.90
N GLY A 184 -20.09 2.09 12.89
CA GLY A 184 -20.89 2.15 14.12
C GLY A 184 -20.58 1.06 15.15
N THR A 185 -19.83 0.01 14.80
CA THR A 185 -19.35 -0.97 15.79
C THR A 185 -17.99 -0.58 16.38
N LEU A 186 -17.08 -0.04 15.57
CA LEU A 186 -15.68 0.18 15.95
C LEU A 186 -15.32 1.63 16.27
N TRP A 187 -15.88 2.61 15.58
CA TRP A 187 -15.49 4.00 15.77
C TRP A 187 -15.91 4.50 17.17
N PRO A 188 -15.07 5.29 17.85
CA PRO A 188 -15.38 5.88 19.14
C PRO A 188 -16.48 6.95 19.03
N GLU A 189 -16.51 7.70 17.93
CA GLU A 189 -17.50 8.74 17.64
C GLU A 189 -18.33 8.33 16.42
N PHE A 190 -19.65 8.27 16.58
CA PHE A 190 -20.54 7.80 15.52
C PHE A 190 -21.99 8.29 15.69
N ASP A 191 -22.58 8.85 14.63
CA ASP A 191 -23.97 9.27 14.60
C ASP A 191 -24.86 8.14 14.05
N TYR A 192 -25.43 7.35 14.97
CA TYR A 192 -26.31 6.23 14.65
C TYR A 192 -27.58 6.66 13.92
N THR A 193 -28.10 7.86 14.19
CA THR A 193 -29.36 8.35 13.58
C THR A 193 -29.19 8.61 12.10
N ARG A 194 -28.13 9.33 11.73
CA ARG A 194 -27.85 9.61 10.32
C ARG A 194 -27.41 8.37 9.57
N ALA A 195 -26.60 7.51 10.20
CA ALA A 195 -26.20 6.25 9.61
C ALA A 195 -27.40 5.33 9.35
N TRP A 196 -28.34 5.23 10.30
CA TRP A 196 -29.55 4.42 10.15
C TRP A 196 -30.39 4.85 8.95
N ARG A 197 -30.53 6.16 8.69
CA ARG A 197 -31.25 6.68 7.52
C ARG A 197 -30.62 6.22 6.20
N VAL A 198 -29.29 6.16 6.11
CA VAL A 198 -28.61 5.64 4.91
C VAL A 198 -28.88 4.15 4.78
N LEU A 199 -28.75 3.40 5.87
CA LEU A 199 -29.08 1.99 5.92
C LEU A 199 -30.52 1.72 5.49
N GLU A 200 -31.51 2.53 5.87
CA GLU A 200 -32.92 2.39 5.45
C GLU A 200 -33.16 2.75 3.98
N ARG A 201 -32.48 3.78 3.48
CA ARG A 201 -32.65 4.25 2.10
C ARG A 201 -32.22 3.21 1.07
N ASP A 202 -31.16 2.45 1.34
CA ASP A 202 -30.76 1.32 0.50
C ASP A 202 -31.57 0.07 0.87
N VAL A 203 -32.62 -0.18 0.09
CA VAL A 203 -33.56 -1.28 0.37
C VAL A 203 -32.86 -2.63 0.34
N THR A 204 -31.97 -2.85 -0.63
CA THR A 204 -31.36 -4.16 -0.90
C THR A 204 -30.03 -4.32 -0.17
N GLY A 205 -29.09 -3.39 -0.35
CA GLY A 205 -27.79 -3.44 0.31
C GLY A 205 -27.91 -3.22 1.81
N GLY A 206 -28.82 -2.33 2.24
CA GLY A 206 -29.05 -2.03 3.64
C GLY A 206 -29.77 -3.13 4.42
N ALA A 207 -30.54 -4.02 3.79
CA ALA A 207 -31.35 -5.03 4.49
C ALA A 207 -30.51 -5.95 5.39
N GLN A 208 -29.39 -6.45 4.87
CA GLN A 208 -28.49 -7.31 5.63
C GLN A 208 -27.92 -6.56 6.86
N TRP A 209 -27.52 -5.31 6.68
CA TRP A 209 -26.87 -4.51 7.71
C TRP A 209 -27.84 -4.00 8.77
N ARG A 210 -29.08 -3.66 8.38
CA ARG A 210 -30.19 -3.42 9.32
C ARG A 210 -30.45 -4.64 10.20
N GLY A 211 -30.49 -5.84 9.60
CA GLY A 211 -30.61 -7.11 10.35
C GLY A 211 -29.49 -7.28 11.37
N LYS A 212 -28.23 -7.07 10.97
CA LYS A 212 -27.07 -7.14 11.88
C LYS A 212 -27.10 -6.07 12.98
N ALA A 213 -27.56 -4.85 12.67
CA ALA A 213 -27.69 -3.76 13.63
C ALA A 213 -28.64 -4.10 14.79
N PHE A 214 -29.73 -4.84 14.54
CA PHE A 214 -30.62 -5.30 15.61
C PHE A 214 -29.98 -6.32 16.56
N SER A 215 -28.97 -7.05 16.09
CA SER A 215 -28.25 -8.04 16.89
C SER A 215 -27.03 -7.46 17.62
N HIS A 216 -26.43 -6.38 17.10
CA HIS A 216 -25.22 -5.80 17.68
C HIS A 216 -25.53 -4.90 18.91
N PRO A 217 -24.86 -5.07 20.07
CA PRO A 217 -25.21 -4.35 21.30
C PRO A 217 -25.23 -2.82 21.17
N LYS A 218 -24.20 -2.21 20.59
CA LYS A 218 -24.10 -0.75 20.41
C LYS A 218 -25.24 -0.21 19.53
N TRP A 219 -25.43 -0.81 18.37
CA TRP A 219 -26.50 -0.46 17.43
C TRP A 219 -27.88 -0.65 18.04
N ARG A 220 -28.14 -1.78 18.70
CA ARG A 220 -29.44 -2.06 19.34
C ARG A 220 -29.76 -1.06 20.46
N ALA A 221 -28.77 -0.67 21.26
CA ALA A 221 -28.94 0.37 22.28
C ALA A 221 -29.30 1.71 21.63
N ALA A 222 -28.54 2.14 20.61
CA ALA A 222 -28.83 3.38 19.89
C ALA A 222 -30.22 3.37 19.23
N LEU A 223 -30.61 2.27 18.57
CA LEU A 223 -31.94 2.11 17.95
C LEU A 223 -33.08 2.23 18.95
N ARG A 224 -32.94 1.66 20.14
CA ARG A 224 -33.95 1.79 21.21
C ARG A 224 -34.10 3.22 21.68
N GLU A 225 -33.00 3.95 21.85
CA GLU A 225 -33.04 5.36 22.27
C GLU A 225 -33.67 6.23 21.19
N MET A 226 -33.33 6.00 19.91
CA MET A 226 -33.95 6.71 18.78
C MET A 226 -35.48 6.51 18.75
N TRP A 227 -35.95 5.27 18.91
CA TRP A 227 -37.39 4.98 18.88
C TRP A 227 -38.13 5.45 20.13
N ARG A 228 -37.48 5.47 21.29
CA ARG A 228 -38.05 6.08 22.50
C ARG A 228 -38.27 7.58 22.30
N GLY A 229 -37.29 8.29 21.72
CA GLY A 229 -37.41 9.72 21.44
C GLY A 229 -38.58 10.08 20.51
N ILE A 230 -38.89 9.18 19.55
CA ILE A 230 -40.03 9.34 18.64
C ILE A 230 -41.36 9.11 19.38
N LEU A 231 -41.44 8.15 20.30
CA LEU A 231 -42.66 7.81 21.04
C LEU A 231 -43.07 8.82 22.14
N PHE A 232 -42.22 9.78 22.48
CA PHE A 232 -42.49 10.80 23.51
C PHE A 232 -42.57 12.23 22.94
N THR A 233 -42.65 12.39 21.62
CA THR A 233 -42.81 13.68 20.94
C THR A 233 -44.17 13.85 20.22
N GLU A 234 -45.11 12.94 20.45
CA GLU A 234 -46.55 13.08 20.13
C GLU A 234 -47.35 13.53 21.35
#